data_AF-A0A850WAV8-F1
#
_entry.id   AF-A0A850WAV8-F1
#
_cell.length_a   1.000
_cell.length_b   1.000
_cell.length_c   1.000
_cell.angle_alpha   90.00
_cell.angle_beta   90.00
_cell.angle_gamma   90.00
#
_symmetry.space_group_name_H-M   'P 1'
#
loop_
_entity.id
_entity.type
_entity.pdbx_description
1 polymer ?
#
loop_
_entity_poly.entity_id
_entity_poly.type
_entity_poly.pdbx_seq_one_letter_code
_entity_poly.pdbx_strand_id
1 'polypeptide(L)'
;FCHSCISTSLKNNAWTCPYCRAYLPSEGIPATDIAKKMESTYRNCTECATQVCLSEMRAHLRTCEKYIEKYGPLQELGDAVTRYSCPYCQCEVDEDELMDHCLTYHRSERRPVCCPICCLTPGRDPGYFSRNFLRHLQLRHTLHYEDYIASNGI
;
A
#
# COMPACT_ATOMS: atom_id res chain seq x y z
N PHE A 1 -7.69 -14.58 1.59
CA PHE A 1 -7.36 -13.14 1.44
C PHE A 1 -7.72 -12.70 0.02
N CYS A 2 -8.01 -11.43 -0.20
CA CYS A 2 -8.06 -10.88 -1.56
C CYS A 2 -6.63 -10.77 -2.13
N HIS A 3 -6.47 -10.70 -3.47
CA HIS A 3 -5.15 -10.65 -4.11
C HIS A 3 -4.33 -9.42 -3.66
N SER A 4 -4.90 -8.21 -3.74
CA SER A 4 -4.24 -6.99 -3.26
C SER A 4 -3.89 -7.07 -1.77
N CYS A 5 -4.82 -7.58 -0.95
CA CYS A 5 -4.62 -7.76 0.49
C CYS A 5 -3.40 -8.64 0.82
N ILE A 6 -3.26 -9.79 0.14
CA ILE A 6 -2.14 -10.70 0.40
C ILE A 6 -0.84 -10.15 -0.16
N SER A 7 -0.86 -9.60 -1.38
CA SER A 7 0.34 -9.01 -2.00
C SER A 7 0.92 -7.88 -1.16
N THR A 8 0.09 -6.91 -0.74
CA THR A 8 0.53 -5.82 0.15
C THR A 8 1.03 -6.35 1.49
N SER A 9 0.36 -7.36 2.08
CA SER A 9 0.79 -7.91 3.35
C SER A 9 2.14 -8.62 3.26
N LEU A 10 2.41 -9.35 2.17
CA LEU A 10 3.67 -10.05 1.97
C LEU A 10 4.83 -9.08 1.69
N LYS A 11 4.60 -8.05 0.87
CA LYS A 11 5.55 -6.95 0.64
C LYS A 11 5.97 -6.28 1.95
N ASN A 12 5.02 -6.00 2.83
CA ASN A 12 5.28 -5.28 4.08
C ASN A 12 5.86 -6.16 5.20
N ASN A 13 5.77 -7.49 5.10
CA ASN A 13 6.14 -8.40 6.20
C ASN A 13 7.15 -9.47 5.78
N ALA A 14 8.09 -9.12 4.90
CA ALA A 14 9.18 -10.00 4.49
C ALA A 14 8.72 -11.41 4.10
N TRP A 15 7.65 -11.49 3.31
CA TRP A 15 7.09 -12.76 2.83
C TRP A 15 6.65 -13.73 3.94
N THR A 16 6.16 -13.22 5.07
CA THR A 16 5.59 -14.05 6.13
C THR A 16 4.08 -14.16 6.04
N CYS A 17 3.54 -15.36 6.27
CA CYS A 17 2.11 -15.63 6.29
C CYS A 17 1.43 -14.78 7.39
N PRO A 18 0.43 -13.94 7.04
CA PRO A 18 -0.23 -13.07 8.03
C PRO A 18 -0.96 -13.82 9.15
N TYR A 19 -1.26 -15.10 8.93
CA TYR A 19 -1.98 -15.92 9.88
C TYR A 19 -1.05 -16.74 10.78
N CYS A 20 -0.14 -17.53 10.21
CA CYS A 20 0.71 -18.45 10.96
C CYS A 20 2.17 -18.00 11.11
N ARG A 21 2.56 -16.86 10.51
CA ARG A 21 3.92 -16.29 10.52
C ARG A 21 5.01 -17.16 9.87
N ALA A 22 4.64 -18.26 9.24
CA ALA A 22 5.58 -19.06 8.44
C ALA A 22 6.04 -18.27 7.21
N TYR A 23 7.29 -18.46 6.80
CA TYR A 23 7.79 -17.90 5.54
C TYR A 23 7.05 -18.52 4.34
N LEU A 24 6.73 -17.68 3.36
CA LEU A 24 6.08 -18.06 2.12
C LEU A 24 7.01 -17.76 0.93
N PRO A 25 7.33 -18.76 0.09
CA PRO A 25 8.22 -18.56 -1.05
C PRO A 25 7.53 -17.82 -2.23
N SER A 26 6.22 -17.63 -2.17
CA SER A 26 5.42 -16.92 -3.17
C SER A 26 4.08 -16.45 -2.58
N GLU A 27 3.29 -15.71 -3.36
CA GLU A 27 1.95 -15.24 -2.95
C GLU A 27 0.92 -16.39 -2.86
N GLY A 28 1.31 -17.59 -3.29
CA GLY A 28 0.46 -18.76 -3.35
C GLY A 28 -0.29 -18.88 -4.68
N ILE A 29 -1.24 -19.82 -4.72
CA ILE A 29 -2.05 -20.13 -5.91
C ILE A 29 -3.44 -19.52 -5.70
N PRO A 30 -4.04 -18.88 -6.72
CA PRO A 30 -5.40 -18.38 -6.63
C PRO A 30 -6.40 -19.49 -6.26
N ALA A 31 -7.21 -19.23 -5.23
CA ALA A 31 -8.28 -20.14 -4.79
C ALA A 31 -9.48 -20.06 -5.75
N THR A 32 -9.31 -20.59 -6.97
CA THR A 32 -10.31 -20.51 -8.06
C THR A 32 -11.61 -21.24 -7.73
N ASP A 33 -11.55 -22.29 -6.92
CA ASP A 33 -12.70 -23.02 -6.39
C ASP A 33 -13.56 -22.13 -5.47
N ILE A 34 -12.90 -21.37 -4.59
CA ILE A 34 -13.57 -20.41 -3.71
C ILE A 34 -14.15 -19.26 -4.51
N ALA A 35 -13.42 -18.73 -5.49
CA ALA A 35 -13.91 -17.65 -6.36
C ALA A 35 -15.20 -18.05 -7.10
N LYS A 36 -15.22 -19.22 -7.75
CA LYS A 36 -16.42 -19.76 -8.43
C LYS A 36 -17.58 -19.99 -7.45
N LYS A 37 -17.28 -20.46 -6.24
CA LYS A 37 -18.31 -20.64 -5.21
C LYS A 37 -18.90 -19.29 -4.79
N MET A 38 -18.09 -18.23 -4.72
CA MET A 38 -18.56 -16.89 -4.38
C MET A 38 -19.48 -16.30 -5.45
N GLU A 39 -19.27 -16.61 -6.74
CA GLU A 39 -20.12 -16.15 -7.86
C GLU A 39 -21.54 -16.74 -7.86
N SER A 40 -21.75 -17.85 -7.17
CA SER A 40 -23.04 -18.58 -7.11
C SER A 40 -23.69 -18.56 -5.73
N THR A 41 -23.02 -17.98 -4.73
CA THR A 41 -23.51 -17.95 -3.35
C THR A 41 -24.05 -16.56 -3.02
N TYR A 42 -25.27 -16.51 -2.51
CA TYR A 42 -25.93 -15.27 -2.09
C TYR A 42 -26.05 -15.21 -0.58
N ARG A 43 -25.79 -14.03 0.00
CA ARG A 43 -25.96 -13.76 1.44
C ARG A 43 -26.53 -12.37 1.65
N ASN A 44 -27.20 -12.19 2.77
CA ASN A 44 -27.74 -10.88 3.15
C ASN A 44 -26.61 -10.05 3.75
N CYS A 45 -26.52 -8.78 3.34
CA CYS A 45 -25.68 -7.80 4.01
C CYS A 45 -26.14 -7.66 5.47
N THR A 46 -25.20 -7.68 6.41
CA THR A 46 -25.51 -7.65 7.85
C THR A 46 -26.15 -6.34 8.30
N GLU A 47 -25.90 -5.24 7.58
CA GLU A 47 -26.36 -3.92 7.98
C GLU A 47 -27.67 -3.52 7.28
N CYS A 48 -27.83 -3.81 5.98
CA CYS A 48 -29.05 -3.45 5.23
C CYS A 48 -29.99 -4.62 4.92
N ALA A 49 -29.59 -5.86 5.20
CA ALA A 49 -30.33 -7.08 4.90
C ALA A 49 -30.58 -7.37 3.41
N THR A 50 -30.12 -6.52 2.49
CA THR A 50 -30.17 -6.79 1.05
C THR A 50 -29.40 -8.06 0.73
N GLN A 51 -30.03 -8.96 -0.03
CA GLN A 51 -29.37 -10.16 -0.54
C GLN A 51 -28.43 -9.78 -1.67
N VAL A 52 -27.15 -10.15 -1.55
CA VAL A 52 -26.09 -9.82 -2.51
C VAL A 52 -25.29 -11.09 -2.81
N CYS A 53 -24.85 -11.24 -4.06
CA CYS A 53 -23.89 -12.27 -4.42
C CYS A 53 -22.57 -12.04 -3.67
N LEU A 54 -21.93 -13.10 -3.18
CA LEU A 54 -20.71 -12.95 -2.39
C LEU A 54 -19.55 -12.31 -3.19
N SER A 55 -19.49 -12.52 -4.51
CA SER A 55 -18.52 -11.84 -5.38
C SER A 55 -18.72 -10.32 -5.37
N GLU A 56 -19.97 -9.86 -5.31
CA GLU A 56 -20.35 -8.44 -5.40
C GLU A 56 -20.47 -7.74 -4.04
N MET A 57 -20.37 -8.48 -2.93
CA MET A 57 -20.61 -7.95 -1.58
C MET A 57 -19.70 -6.74 -1.29
N ARG A 58 -18.44 -6.75 -1.72
CA ARG A 58 -17.53 -5.61 -1.53
C ARG A 58 -17.99 -4.36 -2.29
N ALA A 59 -18.49 -4.52 -3.52
CA ALA A 59 -19.03 -3.42 -4.30
C ALA A 59 -20.30 -2.84 -3.66
N HIS A 60 -21.15 -3.72 -3.12
CA HIS A 60 -22.32 -3.31 -2.35
C HIS A 60 -21.95 -2.51 -1.09
N LEU A 61 -20.96 -2.93 -0.30
CA LEU A 61 -20.57 -2.22 0.93
C LEU A 61 -20.06 -0.79 0.67
N ARG A 62 -19.55 -0.51 -0.54
CA ARG A 62 -19.16 0.84 -0.96
C ARG A 62 -20.34 1.79 -1.19
N THR A 63 -21.55 1.27 -1.38
CA THR A 63 -22.77 2.07 -1.59
C THR A 63 -23.84 1.82 -0.53
N CYS A 64 -23.59 0.91 0.42
CA CYS A 64 -24.52 0.60 1.48
C CYS A 64 -24.52 1.70 2.55
N GLU A 65 -25.51 2.59 2.50
CA GLU A 65 -25.65 3.71 3.44
C GLU A 65 -25.53 3.28 4.91
N LYS A 66 -26.24 2.23 5.32
CA LYS A 66 -26.22 1.72 6.71
C LYS A 66 -24.84 1.22 7.14
N TYR A 67 -24.09 0.60 6.23
CA TYR A 67 -22.71 0.18 6.51
C TYR A 67 -21.80 1.39 6.63
N ILE A 68 -21.90 2.33 5.68
CA ILE A 68 -21.08 3.54 5.62
C ILE A 68 -21.32 4.44 6.84
N GLU A 69 -22.58 4.61 7.26
CA GLU A 69 -22.93 5.38 8.45
C GLU A 69 -22.27 4.80 9.72
N LYS A 70 -22.16 3.47 9.79
CA LYS A 70 -21.65 2.77 10.97
C LYS A 70 -20.13 2.63 11.01
N TYR A 71 -19.50 2.34 9.88
CA TYR A 71 -18.07 2.02 9.80
C TYR A 71 -17.26 2.99 8.94
N GLY A 72 -17.91 3.90 8.22
CA GLY A 72 -17.31 4.73 7.19
C GLY A 72 -17.25 4.04 5.81
N PRO A 73 -16.85 4.78 4.77
CA PRO A 73 -16.70 4.23 3.43
C PRO A 73 -15.62 3.15 3.39
N LEU A 74 -15.93 2.02 2.75
CA LEU A 74 -14.96 0.94 2.56
C LEU A 74 -13.87 1.37 1.58
N GLN A 75 -12.64 1.54 2.08
CA GLN A 75 -11.45 1.84 1.27
C GLN A 75 -10.70 0.54 0.97
N GLU A 76 -10.38 0.28 -0.30
CA GLU A 76 -9.46 -0.79 -0.68
C GLU A 76 -8.01 -0.33 -0.39
N LEU A 77 -7.17 -1.23 0.14
CA LEU A 77 -5.74 -0.98 0.46
C LEU A 77 -4.86 -0.84 -0.81
N GLY A 78 -5.42 -0.31 -1.89
CA GLY A 78 -4.74 -0.05 -3.16
C GLY A 78 -5.32 1.13 -3.95
N ASP A 79 -6.39 1.77 -3.47
CA ASP A 79 -7.02 2.90 -4.20
C ASP A 79 -6.53 4.26 -3.73
N ALA A 80 -5.96 4.36 -2.53
CA ALA A 80 -5.22 5.56 -2.14
C ALA A 80 -3.80 5.43 -2.69
N VAL A 81 -3.62 5.74 -3.98
CA VAL A 81 -2.30 6.14 -4.48
C VAL A 81 -1.93 7.38 -3.68
N THR A 82 -1.16 7.18 -2.61
CA THR A 82 -0.67 8.30 -1.81
C THR A 82 0.42 8.94 -2.64
N ARG A 83 0.02 9.97 -3.40
CA ARG A 83 0.95 10.77 -4.18
C ARG A 83 1.68 11.70 -3.23
N TYR A 84 2.99 11.76 -3.40
CA TYR A 84 3.87 12.62 -2.65
C TYR A 84 4.44 13.68 -3.58
N SER A 85 4.36 14.93 -3.18
CA SER A 85 5.08 16.01 -3.86
C SER A 85 6.57 15.88 -3.56
N CYS A 86 7.39 15.73 -4.61
CA CYS A 86 8.84 15.75 -4.48
C CYS A 86 9.29 17.08 -3.83
N PRO A 87 10.05 17.07 -2.74
CA PRO A 87 10.39 18.31 -2.03
C PRO A 87 11.40 19.20 -2.78
N TYR A 88 12.01 18.69 -3.85
CA TYR A 88 12.95 19.46 -4.68
C TYR A 88 12.30 20.19 -5.84
N CYS A 89 11.33 19.55 -6.50
CA CYS A 89 10.72 20.05 -7.75
C CYS A 89 9.18 20.12 -7.73
N GLN A 90 8.54 19.68 -6.64
CA GLN A 90 7.08 19.62 -6.46
C GLN A 90 6.35 18.73 -7.49
N CYS A 91 7.08 17.82 -8.17
CA CYS A 91 6.46 16.82 -9.02
C CYS A 91 5.72 15.78 -8.16
N GLU A 92 4.48 15.50 -8.51
CA GLU A 92 3.65 14.48 -7.86
C GLU A 92 4.06 13.08 -8.32
N VAL A 93 4.62 12.31 -7.42
CA VAL A 93 5.11 10.94 -7.67
C VAL A 93 4.49 9.96 -6.68
N ASP A 94 4.35 8.72 -7.08
CA ASP A 94 3.81 7.66 -6.22
C ASP A 94 4.83 7.29 -5.13
N GLU A 95 4.36 6.70 -4.02
CA GLU A 95 5.24 6.29 -2.91
C GLU A 95 6.42 5.42 -3.39
N ASP A 96 6.12 4.45 -4.25
CA ASP A 96 7.09 3.51 -4.81
C ASP A 96 8.08 4.19 -5.79
N GLU A 97 7.70 5.32 -6.40
CA GLU A 97 8.50 6.04 -7.41
C GLU A 97 9.32 7.20 -6.83
N LEU A 98 8.98 7.68 -5.63
CA LEU A 98 9.60 8.87 -5.04
C LEU A 98 11.13 8.74 -4.89
N MET A 99 11.60 7.55 -4.52
CA MET A 99 13.03 7.28 -4.36
C MET A 99 13.76 7.29 -5.72
N ASP A 100 13.24 6.59 -6.72
CA ASP A 100 13.84 6.53 -8.05
C ASP A 100 13.86 7.91 -8.72
N HIS A 101 12.75 8.65 -8.63
CA HIS A 101 12.67 10.04 -9.08
C HIS A 101 13.78 10.91 -8.47
N CYS A 102 13.96 10.84 -7.15
CA CYS A 102 14.96 11.64 -6.46
C CYS A 102 16.40 11.21 -6.81
N LEU A 103 16.65 9.92 -7.02
CA LEU A 103 17.95 9.40 -7.47
C LEU A 103 18.27 9.79 -8.91
N THR A 104 17.28 9.83 -9.79
CA THR A 104 17.46 10.14 -11.22
C THR A 104 17.64 11.64 -11.45
N TYR A 105 16.78 12.47 -10.85
CA TYR A 105 16.73 13.91 -11.16
C TYR A 105 17.43 14.80 -10.11
N HIS A 106 17.64 14.29 -8.89
CA HIS A 106 18.12 15.09 -7.76
C HIS A 106 19.30 14.47 -7.01
N ARG A 107 20.06 13.56 -7.65
CA ARG A 107 21.20 12.84 -7.05
C ARG A 107 22.21 13.71 -6.31
N SER A 108 22.51 14.87 -6.87
CA SER A 108 23.54 15.80 -6.37
C SER A 108 22.96 16.92 -5.50
N GLU A 109 21.64 16.97 -5.33
CA GLU A 109 20.97 18.00 -4.54
C GLU A 109 21.24 17.78 -3.05
N ARG A 110 21.61 18.86 -2.34
CA ARG A 110 21.98 18.81 -0.91
C ARG A 110 21.13 19.73 -0.05
N ARG A 111 20.15 20.41 -0.65
CA ARG A 111 19.17 21.21 0.08
C ARG A 111 18.47 20.36 1.14
N PRO A 112 18.45 20.80 2.42
CA PRO A 112 17.64 20.16 3.44
C PRO A 112 16.15 20.27 3.10
N VAL A 113 15.41 19.18 3.29
CA VAL A 113 13.97 19.10 2.98
C VAL A 113 13.22 18.29 4.04
N CYS A 114 11.92 18.56 4.26
CA CYS A 114 11.05 17.60 4.98
C CYS A 114 10.83 16.39 4.08
N CYS A 115 10.85 15.20 4.67
CA CYS A 115 10.36 14.02 3.99
C CYS A 115 8.83 14.06 3.93
N PRO A 116 8.21 14.07 2.74
CA PRO A 116 6.75 14.17 2.62
C PRO A 116 6.04 12.94 3.22
N ILE A 117 6.69 11.77 3.25
CA ILE A 117 6.18 10.55 3.91
C ILE A 117 6.14 10.71 5.43
N CYS A 118 7.24 11.16 6.04
CA CYS A 118 7.29 11.40 7.50
C CYS A 118 6.35 12.52 7.94
N CYS A 119 6.20 13.57 7.12
CA CYS A 119 5.33 14.71 7.39
C CYS A 119 3.83 14.31 7.49
N LEU A 120 3.40 13.20 6.85
CA LEU A 120 2.02 12.69 6.94
C LEU A 120 1.78 11.69 8.09
N THR A 121 2.82 11.28 8.83
CA THR A 121 2.67 10.30 9.91
C THR A 121 2.20 10.98 11.21
N PRO A 122 1.04 10.63 11.80
CA PRO A 122 0.56 11.23 13.04
C PRO A 122 1.55 11.01 14.19
N GLY A 123 1.97 12.08 14.87
CA GLY A 123 2.82 12.02 16.08
C GLY A 123 4.33 12.13 15.86
N ARG A 124 4.81 12.38 14.63
CA ARG A 124 6.21 12.82 14.38
C ARG A 124 6.28 14.33 14.19
N ASP A 125 7.41 14.91 14.57
CA ASP A 125 7.71 16.32 14.39
C ASP A 125 7.66 16.69 12.89
N PRO A 126 6.70 17.54 12.44
CA PRO A 126 6.59 17.99 11.05
C PRO A 126 7.79 18.81 10.57
N GLY A 127 8.67 19.24 11.49
CA GLY A 127 9.84 20.07 11.22
C GLY A 127 11.15 19.31 11.03
N TYR A 128 11.16 17.97 10.93
CA TYR A 128 12.42 17.25 10.75
C TYR A 128 12.97 17.41 9.33
N PHE A 129 13.96 18.29 9.18
CA PHE A 129 14.71 18.49 7.94
C PHE A 129 15.85 17.48 7.83
N SER A 130 15.77 16.58 6.84
CA SER A 130 16.92 15.72 6.54
C SER A 130 17.95 16.51 5.73
N ARG A 131 19.19 16.63 6.25
CA ARG A 131 20.33 17.17 5.48
C ARG A 131 20.75 16.25 4.33
N ASN A 132 20.32 14.99 4.34
CA ASN A 132 20.56 14.02 3.27
C ASN A 132 19.29 13.21 3.05
N PHE A 133 18.37 13.79 2.27
CA PHE A 133 17.05 13.22 2.01
C PHE A 133 17.12 11.85 1.34
N LEU A 134 18.02 11.67 0.35
CA LEU A 134 18.24 10.39 -0.33
C LEU A 134 18.62 9.30 0.66
N ARG A 135 19.60 9.57 1.54
CA ARG A 135 20.00 8.61 2.57
C ARG A 135 18.87 8.33 3.57
N HIS A 136 18.04 9.32 3.86
CA HIS A 136 16.89 9.14 4.73
C HIS A 136 15.83 8.21 4.10
N LEU A 137 15.48 8.42 2.83
CA LEU A 137 14.59 7.51 2.09
C LEU A 137 15.15 6.09 2.05
N GLN A 138 16.46 5.95 1.78
CA GLN A 138 17.17 4.67 1.79
C GLN A 138 17.07 3.90 3.13
N LEU A 139 17.14 4.61 4.26
CA LEU A 139 17.14 3.96 5.57
C LEU A 139 15.76 3.74 6.17
N ARG A 140 14.74 4.51 5.74
CA ARG A 140 13.45 4.60 6.43
C ARG A 140 12.24 4.29 5.56
N HIS A 141 12.37 4.41 4.24
CA HIS A 141 11.26 4.28 3.29
C HIS A 141 11.63 3.37 2.12
N THR A 142 12.67 2.58 2.27
CA THR A 142 13.06 1.59 1.29
C THR A 142 12.27 0.32 1.51
N LEU A 143 11.14 0.21 0.81
CA LEU A 143 10.43 -1.05 0.71
C LEU A 143 11.10 -2.01 -0.28
N HIS A 144 11.87 -1.53 -1.28
CA HIS A 144 12.68 -2.35 -2.20
C HIS A 144 13.84 -1.58 -2.88
N TYR A 145 14.97 -1.33 -2.22
CA TYR A 145 16.22 -0.88 -2.89
C TYR A 145 17.30 -1.96 -2.89
N GLU A 146 17.24 -2.89 -1.93
CA GLU A 146 18.21 -3.99 -1.82
C GLU A 146 18.16 -4.95 -3.02
N ASP A 147 17.02 -5.07 -3.72
CA ASP A 147 16.92 -5.89 -4.94
C ASP A 147 17.55 -5.22 -6.18
N TYR A 148 17.64 -3.88 -6.20
CA TYR A 148 18.20 -3.14 -7.34
C TYR A 148 19.74 -3.08 -7.30
N ILE A 149 20.35 -3.13 -6.10
CA ILE A 149 21.81 -3.22 -5.96
C ILE A 149 22.33 -4.64 -6.28
N ALA A 150 21.55 -5.69 -5.99
CA ALA A 150 21.91 -7.06 -6.33
C ALA A 150 21.96 -7.33 -7.85
N SER A 151 21.30 -6.49 -8.65
CA SER A 151 21.21 -6.64 -10.11
C SER A 151 22.25 -5.83 -10.90
N ASN A 152 22.96 -4.89 -10.27
CA ASN A 152 23.94 -4.00 -10.93
C ASN A 152 25.35 -4.09 -10.34
N GLY A 153 25.67 -5.18 -9.64
CA GLY A 153 27.02 -5.51 -9.22
C GLY A 153 27.71 -6.49 -10.17
N ILE A 154 28.23 -5.97 -11.30
CA ILE A 154 29.36 -6.57 -12.03
C ILE A 154 30.43 -5.49 -12.16
#